data_AF-A0A3M1CZ71-F1
#
_entry.id   AF-A0A3M1CZ71-F1
#
_cell.length_a   1.000
_cell.length_b   1.000
_cell.length_c   1.000
_cell.angle_alpha   90.00
_cell.angle_beta   90.00
_cell.angle_gamma   90.00
#
_symmetry.space_group_name_H-M   'P 1'
#
loop_
_entity.id
_entity.type
_entity.pdbx_description
1 polymer ?
#
loop_
_entity_poly.entity_id
_entity_poly.type
_entity_poly.pdbx_seq_one_letter_code
_entity_poly.pdbx_strand_id
1 'polypeptide(L)' 'MTVLVGFEFPLGRYHASPWGTHPNEGEVEWPPSPWRLVRALYASWHEKSPHLSEDLVLGLLRKLATPPAYHLPEVGLS' A
#
# COMPACT_ATOMS: atom_id res chain seq x y z
N MET A 1 0.42 19.56 -5.43
CA MET A 1 1.22 19.10 -4.27
C MET A 1 1.39 17.60 -4.38
N THR A 2 2.63 17.14 -4.45
CA THR A 2 2.98 15.71 -4.58
C THR A 2 2.92 15.04 -3.21
N VAL A 3 2.47 13.79 -3.16
CA VAL A 3 2.49 12.95 -1.96
C VAL A 3 3.45 11.79 -2.21
N LEU A 4 4.36 11.56 -1.28
CA LEU A 4 5.28 10.43 -1.29
C LEU A 4 4.98 9.56 -0.07
N VAL A 5 4.91 8.25 -0.28
CA VAL A 5 4.74 7.26 0.78
C VAL A 5 5.91 6.30 0.73
N GLY A 6 6.67 6.23 1.82
CA GLY A 6 7.74 5.26 2.01
C GLY A 6 7.34 4.25 3.07
N PHE A 7 7.66 2.98 2.85
CA PHE A 7 7.54 1.92 3.84
C PHE A 7 8.72 0.97 3.70
N GLU A 8 9.15 0.42 4.83
CA GLU A 8 10.19 -0.59 4.94
C GLU A 8 9.57 -1.88 5.46
N PHE A 9 10.02 -3.02 4.96
CA PHE A 9 9.62 -4.33 5.47
C PHE A 9 10.71 -4.82 6.43
N PRO A 10 10.45 -4.86 7.76
CA PRO A 10 11.49 -5.21 8.72
C PRO A 10 12.10 -6.61 8.51
N LEU A 11 11.36 -7.51 7.86
CA LEU A 11 11.81 -8.86 7.54
C LEU A 11 12.26 -9.04 6.08
N GLY A 12 12.31 -7.96 5.30
CA GLY A 12 12.65 -7.99 3.87
C GLY A 12 11.68 -8.80 3.01
N ARG A 13 10.47 -9.10 3.51
CA ARG A 13 9.46 -9.93 2.83
C ARG A 13 8.14 -9.19 2.74
N TYR A 14 7.43 -9.42 1.63
CA TYR A 14 6.11 -8.86 1.36
C TYR A 14 5.16 -9.97 0.89
N HIS A 15 3.94 -9.99 1.44
CA HIS A 15 2.92 -10.97 1.07
C HIS A 15 2.12 -10.45 -0.13
N ALA A 16 2.54 -10.87 -1.33
CA ALA A 16 2.05 -10.34 -2.60
C ALA A 16 0.79 -11.02 -3.15
N SER A 17 0.05 -11.80 -2.37
CA SER A 17 -1.18 -12.45 -2.85
C SER A 17 -2.23 -11.39 -3.21
N PRO A 18 -2.78 -11.33 -4.43
CA PRO A 18 -3.80 -10.35 -4.79
C PRO A 18 -5.06 -10.43 -3.92
N TRP A 19 -5.83 -9.34 -3.88
CA TRP A 19 -7.12 -9.35 -3.18
C TRP A 19 -8.14 -10.21 -3.94
N GLY A 20 -8.78 -11.15 -3.24
CA GLY A 20 -9.83 -11.99 -3.82
C GLY A 20 -9.33 -13.18 -4.64
N THR A 21 -8.02 -13.44 -4.66
CA THR A 21 -7.39 -14.60 -5.32
C THR A 21 -6.94 -15.63 -4.28
N HIS A 22 -6.96 -16.91 -4.64
CA HIS A 22 -6.33 -17.94 -3.80
C HIS A 22 -4.79 -17.86 -3.93
N PRO A 23 -4.02 -18.03 -2.83
CA PRO A 23 -2.55 -17.95 -2.87
C PRO A 23 -1.85 -18.92 -3.84
N ASN A 24 -2.55 -19.98 -4.26
CA ASN A 24 -2.03 -21.01 -5.14
C ASN A 24 -2.33 -20.74 -6.63
N GLU A 25 -2.97 -19.62 -6.96
CA GLU A 25 -3.27 -19.24 -8.36
C GLU A 25 -2.05 -18.62 -9.07
N GLY A 26 -0.96 -18.38 -8.35
CA GLY A 26 0.32 -17.94 -8.92
C GLY A 26 0.40 -16.46 -9.30
N GLU A 27 -0.68 -15.70 -9.12
CA GLU A 27 -0.66 -14.25 -9.34
C GLU A 27 0.09 -13.52 -8.22
N VAL A 28 0.89 -12.52 -8.60
CA VAL A 28 1.73 -11.74 -7.69
C VAL A 28 1.39 -10.26 -7.85
N GLU A 29 0.95 -9.63 -6.77
CA GLU A 29 0.69 -8.20 -6.68
C GLU A 29 1.94 -7.46 -6.16
N TRP A 30 2.95 -7.32 -7.02
CA TRP A 30 4.12 -6.50 -6.76
C TRP A 30 4.42 -5.56 -7.96
N PRO A 31 4.55 -4.24 -7.74
CA PRO A 31 4.41 -3.52 -6.47
C PRO A 31 2.97 -3.52 -5.91
N PRO A 32 2.76 -3.12 -4.64
CA PRO A 32 1.42 -3.10 -4.04
C PRO A 32 0.49 -2.18 -4.84
N SER A 33 -0.68 -2.68 -5.24
CA SER A 33 -1.66 -1.90 -5.99
C SER A 33 -2.13 -0.65 -5.22
N PRO A 34 -2.64 0.39 -5.90
CA PRO A 34 -3.28 1.53 -5.24
C PRO A 34 -4.39 1.10 -4.26
N TRP A 35 -5.16 0.06 -4.62
CA TRP A 35 -6.17 -0.53 -3.75
C TRP A 35 -5.57 -1.03 -2.43
N ARG A 36 -4.48 -1.80 -2.49
CA ARG A 36 -3.83 -2.34 -1.30
C ARG A 36 -3.29 -1.23 -0.40
N LEU A 37 -2.69 -0.19 -0.98
CA LEU A 37 -2.19 0.97 -0.24
C LEU A 37 -3.32 1.74 0.45
N VAL A 38 -4.37 2.10 -0.30
CA VAL A 38 -5.52 2.85 0.22
C VAL A 38 -6.24 2.07 1.31
N ARG A 39 -6.46 0.77 1.10
CA ARG A 39 -7.12 -0.10 2.09
C ARG A 39 -6.32 -0.22 3.38
N ALA A 40 -4.99 -0.38 3.28
CA ALA A 40 -4.13 -0.46 4.45
C ALA A 40 -4.16 0.84 5.26
N LEU A 41 -4.01 2.00 4.60
CA LEU A 41 -4.06 3.30 5.26
C LEU A 41 -5.43 3.58 5.89
N TYR A 42 -6.53 3.22 5.22
CA TYR A 42 -7.88 3.36 5.76
C TYR A 42 -8.07 2.51 7.03
N ALA A 43 -7.63 1.26 7.01
CA ALA A 43 -7.70 0.39 8.19
C ALA A 43 -6.84 0.93 9.35
N SER A 44 -5.60 1.35 9.05
CA SER A 44 -4.71 1.95 10.05
C SER A 44 -5.26 3.24 10.65
N TRP A 45 -5.99 4.05 9.87
CA TRP A 45 -6.66 5.23 10.40
C TRP A 45 -7.67 4.86 11.49
N HIS A 46 -8.59 3.94 11.19
CA HIS A 46 -9.61 3.49 12.15
C HIS A 46 -9.01 2.83 13.40
N GLU A 47 -7.95 2.04 13.24
CA GLU A 47 -7.37 1.30 14.37
C GLU A 47 -6.39 2.12 15.21
N LYS A 48 -5.55 2.95 14.57
CA LYS A 48 -4.40 3.59 15.23
C LYS A 48 -4.51 5.10 15.33
N SER A 49 -5.29 5.76 14.47
CA SER A 49 -5.36 7.23 14.41
C SER A 49 -6.79 7.78 14.33
N PRO A 50 -7.75 7.29 15.15
CA PRO A 50 -9.16 7.66 15.03
C PRO A 50 -9.44 9.16 15.30
N HIS A 51 -8.46 9.88 15.84
CA HIS A 51 -8.52 11.32 16.10
C HIS A 51 -8.32 12.17 14.84
N LEU A 52 -7.79 11.62 13.75
CA LEU A 52 -7.62 12.35 12.49
C LEU A 52 -8.99 12.60 11.85
N SER A 53 -9.18 13.79 11.30
CA SER A 53 -10.43 14.12 10.62
C SER A 53 -10.60 13.31 9.34
N GLU A 54 -11.86 12.95 9.06
CA GLU A 54 -12.22 12.22 7.85
C GLU A 54 -11.80 12.96 6.58
N ASP A 55 -12.04 14.28 6.51
CA ASP A 55 -11.68 15.09 5.35
C ASP A 55 -10.17 15.04 5.03
N LEU A 56 -9.33 15.07 6.06
CA LEU A 56 -7.88 14.97 5.91
C LEU A 56 -7.50 13.61 5.32
N VAL A 57 -8.02 12.53 5.91
CA VAL A 57 -7.68 11.16 5.50
C VAL A 57 -8.21 10.86 4.12
N LEU A 58 -9.49 11.14 3.84
CA LEU A 58 -10.08 10.92 2.52
C LEU A 58 -9.41 11.81 1.45
N GLY A 59 -8.99 13.03 1.80
CA GLY A 59 -8.20 13.89 0.92
C GLY A 59 -6.85 13.28 0.52
N LEU A 60 -6.18 12.60 1.45
CA LEU A 60 -4.95 11.84 1.17
C LEU A 60 -5.23 10.59 0.34
N LEU A 61 -6.21 9.78 0.73
CA LEU A 61 -6.54 8.52 0.07
C LEU A 61 -6.93 8.72 -1.41
N ARG A 62 -7.68 9.78 -1.73
CA ARG A 62 -8.02 10.13 -3.12
C ARG A 62 -6.79 10.39 -4.00
N LYS A 63 -5.72 10.98 -3.43
CA LYS A 63 -4.46 11.21 -4.17
C LYS A 63 -3.67 9.92 -4.39
N LEU A 64 -3.81 8.96 -3.49
CA LEU A 64 -3.13 7.66 -3.56
C LEU A 64 -3.91 6.62 -4.37
N ALA A 65 -5.19 6.87 -4.66
CA ALA A 65 -6.03 5.98 -5.46
C ALA A 65 -5.64 5.98 -6.96
N THR A 66 -4.89 6.99 -7.42
CA THR A 66 -4.33 7.00 -8.78
C THR A 66 -3.05 6.17 -8.83
N PRO A 67 -2.77 5.41 -9.91
CA PRO A 67 -1.54 4.63 -10.04
C PRO A 67 -0.28 5.49 -9.82
N PRO A 68 0.53 5.24 -8.77
CA PRO A 68 1.73 6.02 -8.51
C PRO A 68 2.92 5.48 -9.31
N ALA A 69 3.97 6.29 -9.42
CA ALA A 69 5.28 5.79 -9.79
C ALA A 69 5.91 5.11 -8.57
N TYR A 70 6.49 3.92 -8.76
CA TYR A 70 7.15 3.17 -7.69
C TYR A 70 8.67 3.27 -7.84
N HIS A 71 9.34 3.60 -6.74
CA HIS A 71 10.78 3.37 -6.59
C HIS A 71 10.96 2.08 -5.80
N LEU A 72 11.49 1.05 -6.44
CA LEU A 72 11.69 -0.27 -5.85
C LEU A 72 13.15 -0.42 -5.41
N PRO A 73 13.43 -1.21 -4.37
CA PRO A 73 14.81 -1.59 -4.05
C PRO A 73 15.44 -2.30 -5.25
N GLU A 74 16.76 -2.16 -5.41
CA GLU A 74 17.50 -2.94 -6.39
C GLU A 74 17.23 -4.43 -6.14
N VAL A 75 16.98 -5.17 -7.21
CA VAL A 75 16.81 -6.63 -7.13
C VAL A 75 18.14 -7.21 -6.68
N GLY A 76 18.21 -7.61 -5.40
CA GLY A 76 19.31 -8.41 -4.90
C GLY A 76 19.26 -9.79 -5.53
N LEU A 77 19.97 -9.97 -6.65
CA LEU A 77 20.34 -11.30 -7.13
C LEU A 77 21.43 -11.83 -6.17
N SER A 78 21.02 -12.38 -5.03
CA SER A 78 21.89 -13.19 -4.16
C SER A 78 21.74 -14.66 -4.52
#